data_AF-A0A813R4G8-F1
#
_entry.id   AF-A0A813R4G8-F1
#
_cell.length_a   1.000
_cell.length_b   1.000
_cell.length_c   1.000
_cell.angle_alpha   90.00
_cell.angle_beta   90.00
_cell.angle_gamma   90.00
#
_symmetry.space_group_name_H-M   'P 1'
#
loop_
_entity.id
_entity.type
_entity.pdbx_description
1 polymer ?
#
loop_
_entity_poly.entity_id
_entity_poly.type
_entity_poly.pdbx_seq_one_letter_code
_entity_poly.pdbx_strand_id
1 'polypeptide(L)'
;RKFKQDLENQIISEIVRIYKQKTSDAIGLNISTSTHIETEKIARSAYDESIGSQPPNGDNILKYVYDINRYYLEIALEKVQLSKDNIVNDQISKLKIIMNDCIKQAINVVKENQCRNVKEVYIEVAKQLDVVLPGFTASEMIGIAAEIGNPDQFIQAFRQTESRQYEMEKQIDRLRSEFDAVATESCETTIRTRLGCQICCPNCGAKCDNPELIHENHRSTEHIAMAFKGVKHHNIHTPTLELCYQQLQTGAFIVGNEKFTPRRKYYEDRASGWLADLDLKFQNGALRSESYPPPEQRRAWMAVRNVLVAHYKMTDHTSYDNDMYPSSILSLPSGYTPKWK
;
A
#
# COMPACT_ATOMS: atom_id res chain seq x y z
N ARG A 1 -35.35 25.79 -14.82
CA ARG A 1 -35.08 25.09 -13.54
C ARG A 1 -34.40 23.74 -13.74
N LYS A 2 -35.00 22.79 -14.49
CA LYS A 2 -34.41 21.47 -14.76
C LYS A 2 -33.01 21.54 -15.40
N PHE A 3 -32.88 22.22 -16.54
CA PHE A 3 -31.58 22.41 -17.22
C PHE A 3 -30.45 22.92 -16.29
N LYS A 4 -30.75 23.93 -15.48
CA LYS A 4 -29.80 24.49 -14.51
C LYS A 4 -29.30 23.44 -13.53
N GLN A 5 -30.22 22.67 -12.94
CA GLN A 5 -29.88 21.63 -11.98
C GLN A 5 -29.08 20.50 -12.63
N ASP A 6 -29.45 20.12 -13.86
CA ASP A 6 -28.74 19.09 -14.62
C ASP A 6 -27.30 19.53 -14.93
N LEU A 7 -27.10 20.79 -15.35
CA LEU A 7 -25.79 21.37 -15.59
C LEU A 7 -24.95 21.46 -14.30
N GLU A 8 -25.52 21.94 -13.20
CA GLU A 8 -24.84 21.99 -11.88
C GLU A 8 -24.37 20.59 -11.46
N ASN A 9 -25.24 19.58 -11.57
CA ASN A 9 -24.91 18.19 -11.23
C ASN A 9 -23.81 17.64 -12.13
N GLN A 10 -23.85 17.93 -13.43
CA GLN A 10 -22.83 17.48 -14.38
C GLN A 10 -21.47 18.11 -14.07
N ILE A 11 -21.42 19.42 -13.84
CA ILE A 11 -20.20 20.15 -13.45
C ILE A 11 -19.58 19.48 -12.23
N ILE A 12 -20.38 19.24 -11.18
CA ILE A 12 -19.89 18.58 -9.96
C ILE A 12 -19.37 17.18 -10.28
N SER A 13 -20.12 16.37 -11.04
CA SER A 13 -19.71 14.98 -11.33
C SER A 13 -18.39 14.91 -12.13
N GLU A 14 -18.20 15.80 -13.11
CA GLU A 14 -17.03 15.81 -13.97
C GLU A 14 -15.80 16.35 -13.24
N ILE A 15 -15.98 17.41 -12.44
CA ILE A 15 -14.96 17.91 -11.54
C ILE A 15 -14.48 16.79 -10.61
N VAL A 16 -15.41 16.06 -9.97
CA VAL A 16 -15.08 14.96 -9.05
C VAL A 16 -14.35 13.84 -9.77
N ARG A 17 -14.82 13.42 -10.96
CA ARG A 17 -14.16 12.40 -11.79
C ARG A 17 -12.71 12.78 -12.10
N ILE A 18 -12.49 13.99 -12.61
CA ILE A 18 -11.17 14.48 -13.01
C ILE A 18 -10.23 14.57 -11.80
N TYR A 19 -10.72 15.10 -10.68
CA TYR A 19 -9.89 15.29 -9.49
C TYR A 19 -9.62 13.98 -8.74
N LYS A 20 -10.49 12.98 -8.80
CA LYS A 20 -10.16 11.62 -8.34
C LYS A 20 -9.00 11.04 -9.13
N GLN A 21 -8.99 11.20 -10.46
CA GLN A 21 -7.86 10.77 -11.29
C GLN A 21 -6.58 11.54 -10.91
N LYS A 22 -6.65 12.87 -10.79
CA LYS A 22 -5.49 13.68 -10.35
C LYS A 22 -4.97 13.28 -8.97
N THR A 23 -5.85 12.85 -8.07
CA THR A 23 -5.47 12.32 -6.74
C THR A 23 -4.67 11.03 -6.90
N SER A 24 -5.17 10.08 -7.69
CA SER A 24 -4.45 8.83 -8.01
C SER A 24 -3.08 9.10 -8.63
N ASP A 25 -3.01 10.00 -9.61
CA ASP A 25 -1.76 10.35 -10.29
C ASP A 25 -0.75 11.01 -9.34
N ALA A 26 -1.22 11.92 -8.47
CA ALA A 26 -0.38 12.58 -7.48
C ALA A 26 0.17 11.59 -6.43
N ILE A 27 -0.64 10.63 -6.00
CA ILE A 27 -0.23 9.54 -5.11
C ILE A 27 0.82 8.66 -5.81
N GLY A 28 0.57 8.26 -7.05
CA GLY A 28 1.50 7.47 -7.86
C GLY A 28 2.85 8.16 -8.02
N LEU A 29 2.86 9.48 -8.28
CA LEU A 29 4.08 10.28 -8.37
C LEU A 29 4.79 10.41 -7.01
N ASN A 30 4.04 10.69 -5.94
CA ASN A 30 4.61 10.80 -4.58
C ASN A 30 5.28 9.50 -4.15
N ILE A 31 4.61 8.37 -4.37
CA ILE A 31 5.15 7.06 -4.00
C ILE A 31 6.31 6.69 -4.91
N SER A 32 6.24 6.91 -6.22
CA SER A 32 7.33 6.56 -7.17
C SER A 32 8.61 7.38 -6.96
N THR A 33 8.50 8.58 -6.40
CA THR A 33 9.66 9.44 -6.09
C THR A 33 10.10 9.40 -4.64
N SER A 34 9.31 8.78 -3.75
CA SER A 34 9.62 8.70 -2.31
C SER A 34 10.84 7.82 -2.02
N THR A 35 11.77 8.34 -1.22
CA THR A 35 12.89 7.59 -0.63
C THR A 35 12.48 6.85 0.66
N HIS A 36 11.25 7.06 1.13
CA HIS A 36 10.70 6.36 2.30
C HIS A 36 10.17 4.98 1.94
N ILE A 37 9.82 4.75 0.66
CA ILE A 37 9.34 3.47 0.14
C ILE A 37 10.48 2.74 -0.57
N GLU A 38 11.52 2.43 0.20
CA GLU A 38 12.63 1.60 -0.25
C GLU A 38 12.50 0.22 0.37
N THR A 39 12.49 -0.83 -0.47
CA THR A 39 12.23 -2.22 -0.05
C THR A 39 13.14 -2.67 1.09
N GLU A 40 14.43 -2.31 1.04
CA GLU A 40 15.39 -2.66 2.10
C GLU A 40 15.11 -1.94 3.42
N LYS A 41 14.72 -0.65 3.37
CA LYS A 41 14.36 0.10 4.58
C LYS A 41 13.09 -0.46 5.21
N ILE A 42 12.09 -0.82 4.40
CA ILE A 42 10.86 -1.46 4.90
C ILE A 42 11.17 -2.82 5.52
N ALA A 43 11.98 -3.65 4.86
CA ALA A 43 12.37 -4.96 5.36
C ALA A 43 13.12 -4.88 6.70
N ARG A 44 14.03 -3.91 6.85
CA ARG A 44 14.73 -3.65 8.11
C ARG A 44 13.78 -3.16 9.20
N SER A 45 12.94 -2.15 8.92
CA SER A 45 11.92 -1.68 9.86
C SER A 45 11.03 -2.83 10.35
N ALA A 46 10.56 -3.68 9.44
CA ALA A 46 9.75 -4.83 9.80
C ALA A 46 10.48 -5.82 10.71
N TYR A 47 11.77 -6.09 10.45
CA TYR A 47 12.57 -6.96 11.32
C TYR A 47 12.78 -6.34 12.70
N ASP A 48 13.19 -5.07 12.74
CA ASP A 48 13.49 -4.35 13.97
C ASP A 48 12.25 -4.22 14.87
N GLU A 49 11.10 -3.92 14.28
CA GLU A 49 9.81 -3.81 14.98
C GLU A 49 9.20 -5.17 15.38
N SER A 50 9.70 -6.28 14.82
CA SER A 50 9.26 -7.64 15.13
C SER A 50 10.34 -8.39 15.92
N ILE A 51 11.24 -9.09 15.23
CA ILE A 51 12.27 -9.96 15.79
C ILE A 51 13.30 -9.18 16.61
N GLY A 52 13.68 -7.98 16.15
CA GLY A 52 14.67 -7.12 16.81
C GLY A 52 14.15 -6.43 18.08
N SER A 53 12.84 -6.38 18.28
CA SER A 53 12.22 -5.58 19.33
C SER A 53 12.60 -6.01 20.75
N GLN A 54 12.74 -5.03 21.64
CA GLN A 54 12.98 -5.22 23.07
C GLN A 54 12.07 -4.27 23.88
N PRO A 55 11.06 -4.76 24.61
CA PRO A 55 10.64 -6.17 24.70
C PRO A 55 10.06 -6.71 23.37
N PRO A 56 9.99 -8.05 23.19
CA PRO A 56 9.42 -8.64 21.98
C PRO A 56 7.96 -8.21 21.74
N ASN A 57 7.65 -7.77 20.52
CA ASN A 57 6.30 -7.46 20.09
C ASN A 57 5.66 -8.67 19.38
N GLY A 58 4.89 -9.47 20.13
CA GLY A 58 4.26 -10.67 19.60
C GLY A 58 3.31 -10.43 18.42
N ASP A 59 2.62 -9.28 18.37
CA ASP A 59 1.71 -8.93 17.27
C ASP A 59 2.50 -8.74 15.96
N ASN A 60 3.55 -7.93 16.02
CA ASN A 60 4.45 -7.69 14.88
C ASN A 60 5.21 -8.96 14.47
N ILE A 61 5.65 -9.78 15.43
CA ILE A 61 6.29 -11.08 15.15
C ILE A 61 5.32 -11.98 14.38
N LEU A 62 4.06 -12.08 14.81
CA LEU A 62 3.07 -12.91 14.11
C LEU A 62 2.70 -12.36 12.73
N LYS A 63 2.56 -11.04 12.58
CA LYS A 63 2.39 -10.41 11.24
C LYS A 63 3.55 -10.73 10.32
N TYR A 64 4.78 -10.58 10.82
CA TYR A 64 6.01 -10.88 10.11
C TYR A 64 6.08 -12.35 9.66
N VAL A 65 5.61 -13.28 10.51
CA VAL A 65 5.63 -14.72 10.24
C VAL A 65 4.51 -15.19 9.32
N TYR A 66 3.28 -14.71 9.53
CA TYR A 66 2.11 -15.16 8.78
C TYR A 66 2.03 -14.54 7.39
N ASP A 67 2.28 -13.24 7.26
CA ASP A 67 2.17 -12.52 5.99
C ASP A 67 3.07 -11.28 5.96
N ILE A 68 4.34 -11.51 5.66
CA ILE A 68 5.34 -10.45 5.59
C ILE A 68 5.01 -9.39 4.52
N ASN A 69 4.28 -9.74 3.46
CA ASN A 69 3.88 -8.81 2.41
C ASN A 69 2.84 -7.83 2.91
N ARG A 70 1.79 -8.35 3.56
CA ARG A 70 0.79 -7.51 4.21
C ARG A 70 1.43 -6.64 5.30
N TYR A 71 2.40 -7.17 6.03
CA TYR A 71 3.10 -6.38 7.05
C TYR A 71 3.97 -5.28 6.46
N TYR A 72 4.71 -5.55 5.38
CA TYR A 72 5.47 -4.52 4.66
C TYR A 72 4.56 -3.44 4.09
N LEU A 73 3.40 -3.83 3.57
CA LEU A 73 2.38 -2.88 3.11
C LEU A 73 1.88 -2.00 4.25
N GLU A 74 1.59 -2.57 5.43
CA GLU A 74 1.18 -1.80 6.62
C GLU A 74 2.23 -0.75 7.00
N ILE A 75 3.50 -1.15 7.11
CA ILE A 75 4.62 -0.23 7.44
C ILE A 75 4.79 0.84 6.36
N ALA A 76 4.69 0.47 5.08
CA ALA A 76 4.83 1.41 3.98
C ALA A 76 3.67 2.42 3.93
N LEU A 77 2.43 1.98 4.22
CA LEU A 77 1.26 2.87 4.31
C LEU A 77 1.42 3.90 5.43
N GLU A 78 1.91 3.49 6.60
CA GLU A 78 2.19 4.41 7.69
C GLU A 78 3.19 5.52 7.30
N LYS A 79 4.22 5.16 6.53
CA LYS A 79 5.23 6.13 6.07
C LYS A 79 4.70 7.15 5.07
N VAL A 80 3.61 6.86 4.35
CA VAL A 80 3.01 7.79 3.37
C VAL A 80 1.73 8.45 3.87
N GLN A 81 1.27 8.14 5.08
CA GLN A 81 -0.01 8.63 5.57
C GLN A 81 -0.11 10.16 5.57
N LEU A 82 0.92 10.87 6.04
CA LEU A 82 0.94 12.33 6.05
C LEU A 82 0.93 12.91 4.62
N SER A 83 1.70 12.34 3.69
CA SER A 83 1.71 12.82 2.30
C SER A 83 0.39 12.53 1.60
N LYS A 84 -0.23 11.38 1.86
CA LYS A 84 -1.58 11.02 1.40
C LYS A 84 -2.60 12.06 1.85
N ASP A 85 -2.63 12.38 3.14
CA ASP A 85 -3.59 13.34 3.71
C ASP A 85 -3.39 14.74 3.13
N ASN A 86 -2.14 15.16 2.94
CA ASN A 86 -1.81 16.44 2.31
C ASN A 86 -2.27 16.49 0.85
N ILE A 87 -2.07 15.41 0.07
CA ILE A 87 -2.54 15.32 -1.32
C ILE A 87 -4.06 15.41 -1.37
N VAL A 88 -4.78 14.64 -0.55
CA VAL A 88 -6.26 14.69 -0.52
C VAL A 88 -6.75 16.10 -0.18
N ASN A 89 -6.17 16.75 0.83
CA ASN A 89 -6.57 18.10 1.23
C ASN A 89 -6.27 19.15 0.13
N ASP A 90 -5.13 19.05 -0.54
CA ASP A 90 -4.75 19.91 -1.67
C ASP A 90 -5.72 19.73 -2.84
N GLN A 91 -6.07 18.48 -3.20
CA GLN A 91 -7.01 18.20 -4.28
C GLN A 91 -8.42 18.71 -3.96
N ILE A 92 -8.93 18.51 -2.74
CA ILE A 92 -10.21 19.06 -2.30
C ILE A 92 -10.22 20.60 -2.36
N SER A 93 -9.12 21.25 -1.95
CA SER A 93 -9.02 22.72 -1.99
C SER A 93 -9.03 23.24 -3.43
N LYS A 94 -8.25 22.61 -4.33
CA LYS A 94 -8.24 22.93 -5.77
C LYS A 94 -9.59 22.68 -6.42
N LEU A 95 -10.29 21.62 -6.00
CA LEU A 95 -11.61 21.28 -6.49
C LEU A 95 -12.62 22.39 -6.18
N LYS A 96 -12.61 22.95 -4.96
CA LYS A 96 -13.46 24.09 -4.59
C LYS A 96 -13.20 25.31 -5.47
N ILE A 97 -11.93 25.64 -5.71
CA ILE A 97 -11.53 26.76 -6.57
C ILE A 97 -12.06 26.56 -8.00
N ILE A 98 -11.77 25.40 -8.61
CA ILE A 98 -12.19 25.11 -9.98
C ILE A 98 -13.71 25.06 -10.13
N MET A 99 -14.44 24.53 -9.15
CA MET A 99 -15.89 24.57 -9.16
C MET A 99 -16.41 26.00 -9.24
N ASN A 100 -15.84 26.91 -8.44
CA ASN A 100 -16.21 28.31 -8.43
C ASN A 100 -15.92 28.97 -9.79
N ASP A 101 -14.79 28.65 -10.41
CA ASP A 101 -14.43 29.17 -11.73
C ASP A 101 -15.35 28.61 -12.82
N CYS A 102 -15.70 27.32 -12.77
CA CYS A 102 -16.65 26.68 -13.68
C CYS A 102 -18.04 27.35 -13.62
N ILE A 103 -18.54 27.61 -12.41
CA ILE A 103 -19.83 28.28 -12.21
C ILE A 103 -19.80 29.71 -12.76
N LYS A 104 -18.75 30.48 -12.43
CA LYS A 104 -18.59 31.85 -12.95
C LYS A 104 -18.55 31.86 -14.47
N GLN A 105 -17.81 30.93 -15.07
CA GLN A 105 -17.71 30.83 -16.52
C GLN A 105 -19.04 30.46 -17.17
N ALA A 106 -19.77 29.49 -16.60
CA ALA A 106 -21.12 29.14 -17.07
C ALA A 106 -22.08 30.34 -17.00
N ILE A 107 -21.99 31.15 -15.94
CA ILE A 107 -22.80 32.35 -15.78
C ILE A 107 -22.40 33.44 -16.79
N ASN A 108 -21.11 33.65 -17.02
CA ASN A 108 -20.63 34.62 -18.01
C ASN A 108 -21.11 34.26 -19.42
N VAL A 109 -21.05 32.97 -19.79
CA VAL A 109 -21.61 32.49 -21.06
C VAL A 109 -23.09 32.84 -21.18
N VAL A 110 -23.88 32.62 -20.14
CA VAL A 110 -25.32 32.93 -20.13
C VAL A 110 -25.60 34.44 -20.18
N LYS A 111 -24.73 35.28 -19.59
CA LYS A 111 -24.85 36.75 -19.60
C LYS A 111 -24.46 37.35 -20.95
N GLU A 112 -23.41 36.84 -21.58
CA GLU A 112 -22.79 37.43 -22.77
C GLU A 112 -23.36 36.87 -24.08
N ASN A 113 -23.86 35.64 -24.09
CA ASN A 113 -24.43 35.05 -25.31
C ASN A 113 -25.92 35.35 -25.47
N GLN A 114 -26.29 35.77 -26.69
CA GLN A 114 -27.67 35.89 -27.16
C GLN A 114 -28.22 34.55 -27.68
N CYS A 115 -27.93 33.45 -26.98
CA CYS A 115 -28.40 32.12 -27.40
C CYS A 115 -29.92 32.08 -27.47
N ARG A 116 -30.46 31.48 -28.53
CA ARG A 116 -31.91 31.43 -28.79
C ARG A 116 -32.58 30.25 -28.09
N ASN A 117 -31.81 29.22 -27.80
CA ASN A 117 -32.29 28.00 -27.16
C ASN A 117 -31.28 27.45 -26.13
N VAL A 118 -31.79 26.56 -25.28
CA VAL A 118 -31.02 25.94 -24.18
C VAL A 118 -29.84 25.09 -24.68
N LYS A 119 -29.94 24.48 -25.86
CA LYS A 119 -28.89 23.63 -26.43
C LYS A 119 -27.66 24.46 -26.85
N GLU A 120 -27.87 25.63 -27.44
CA GLU A 120 -26.79 26.57 -27.79
C GLU A 120 -26.04 27.05 -26.54
N VAL A 121 -26.78 27.42 -25.49
CA VAL A 121 -26.19 27.78 -24.20
C VAL A 121 -25.34 26.65 -23.67
N TYR A 122 -25.86 25.42 -23.68
CA TYR A 122 -25.16 24.25 -23.17
C TYR A 122 -23.84 23.98 -23.90
N ILE A 123 -23.85 24.03 -25.24
CA ILE A 123 -22.67 23.81 -26.06
C ILE A 123 -21.60 24.85 -25.75
N GLU A 124 -21.98 26.12 -25.63
CA GLU A 124 -21.02 27.19 -25.35
C GLU A 124 -20.50 27.11 -23.92
N VAL A 125 -21.36 26.80 -22.94
CA VAL A 125 -20.91 26.53 -21.56
C VAL A 125 -19.91 25.38 -21.56
N ALA A 126 -20.21 24.26 -22.21
CA ALA A 126 -19.33 23.10 -22.25
C ALA A 126 -17.95 23.42 -22.84
N LYS A 127 -17.89 24.20 -23.94
CA LYS A 127 -16.62 24.65 -24.52
C LYS A 127 -15.81 25.49 -23.54
N GLN A 128 -16.45 26.44 -22.86
CA GLN A 128 -15.77 27.30 -21.91
C GLN A 128 -15.36 26.54 -20.64
N LEU A 129 -16.14 25.54 -20.23
CA LEU A 129 -15.78 24.66 -19.12
C LEU A 129 -14.56 23.80 -19.44
N ASP A 130 -14.41 23.30 -20.67
CA ASP A 130 -13.21 22.53 -21.05
C ASP A 130 -11.93 23.38 -21.02
N VAL A 131 -12.02 24.69 -21.22
CA VAL A 131 -10.88 25.62 -21.04
C VAL A 131 -10.46 25.71 -19.57
N VAL A 132 -11.41 25.79 -18.65
CA VAL A 132 -11.16 25.90 -17.19
C VAL A 132 -10.82 24.54 -16.58
N LEU A 133 -11.43 23.48 -17.10
CA LEU A 133 -11.33 22.10 -16.64
C LEU A 133 -11.06 21.19 -17.84
N PRO A 134 -9.79 21.10 -18.28
CA PRO A 134 -9.43 20.25 -19.42
C PRO A 134 -9.86 18.80 -19.21
N GLY A 135 -10.54 18.24 -20.22
CA GLY A 135 -11.09 16.89 -20.18
C GLY A 135 -12.52 16.81 -19.64
N PHE A 136 -13.20 17.96 -19.54
CA PHE A 136 -14.63 18.03 -19.25
C PHE A 136 -15.43 17.40 -20.39
N THR A 137 -16.27 16.40 -20.07
CA THR A 137 -17.10 15.73 -21.08
C THR A 137 -18.55 16.22 -20.99
N ALA A 138 -19.02 16.83 -22.07
CA ALA A 138 -20.42 17.23 -22.21
C ALA A 138 -21.34 16.00 -22.33
N SER A 139 -22.39 15.94 -21.52
CA SER A 139 -23.46 14.94 -21.64
C SER A 139 -24.36 15.28 -22.81
N GLU A 140 -24.54 14.33 -23.72
CA GLU A 140 -25.46 14.48 -24.86
C GLU A 140 -26.93 14.65 -24.45
N MET A 141 -27.28 14.31 -23.20
CA MET A 141 -28.66 14.33 -22.70
C MET A 141 -29.09 15.68 -22.09
N ILE A 142 -28.14 16.60 -21.84
CA ILE A 142 -28.44 17.90 -21.23
C ILE A 142 -28.63 18.93 -22.34
N GLY A 143 -29.85 19.02 -22.87
CA GLY A 143 -30.14 19.97 -23.95
C GLY A 143 -31.33 19.58 -24.79
N ILE A 144 -32.53 19.67 -24.22
CA ILE A 144 -33.73 19.77 -25.05
C ILE A 144 -33.58 21.06 -25.86
N ALA A 145 -33.81 21.01 -27.18
CA ALA A 145 -33.88 22.18 -28.05
C ALA A 145 -35.14 23.01 -27.71
N ALA A 146 -35.18 23.57 -26.51
CA ALA A 146 -36.23 24.42 -26.01
C ALA A 146 -35.80 25.88 -26.19
N GLU A 147 -36.66 26.68 -26.82
CA GLU A 147 -36.46 28.11 -26.96
C GLU A 147 -36.47 28.81 -25.60
N ILE A 148 -35.64 29.85 -25.47
CA ILE A 148 -35.60 30.69 -24.28
C ILE A 148 -36.63 31.81 -24.46
N GLY A 149 -37.84 31.60 -23.96
CA GLY A 149 -38.94 32.56 -24.09
C GLY A 149 -38.76 33.87 -23.31
N ASN A 150 -37.94 33.88 -22.25
CA ASN A 150 -37.60 35.08 -21.49
C ASN A 150 -36.11 35.06 -21.09
N PRO A 151 -35.23 35.69 -21.88
CA PRO A 151 -33.79 35.72 -21.64
C PRO A 151 -33.41 36.34 -20.29
N ASP A 152 -34.04 37.45 -19.90
CA ASP A 152 -33.73 38.14 -18.63
C ASP A 152 -34.04 37.25 -17.42
N GLN A 153 -35.19 36.58 -17.44
CA GLN A 153 -35.56 35.64 -16.38
C GLN A 153 -34.64 34.41 -16.36
N PHE A 154 -34.18 33.95 -17.52
CA PHE A 154 -33.21 32.86 -17.63
C PHE A 154 -31.85 33.24 -17.02
N ILE A 155 -31.33 34.43 -17.34
CA ILE A 155 -30.10 34.99 -16.77
C ILE A 155 -30.25 35.15 -15.25
N GLN A 156 -31.37 35.71 -14.79
CA GLN A 156 -31.61 35.91 -13.35
C GLN A 156 -31.66 34.58 -12.59
N ALA A 157 -32.27 33.55 -13.16
CA ALA A 157 -32.31 32.21 -12.56
C ALA A 157 -30.94 31.53 -12.49
N PHE A 158 -30.03 31.84 -13.42
CA PHE A 158 -28.63 31.37 -13.42
C PHE A 158 -27.76 32.14 -12.42
N ARG A 159 -27.96 33.45 -12.25
CA ARG A 159 -27.26 34.23 -11.21
C ARG A 159 -27.53 33.70 -9.80
N GLN A 160 -28.71 33.12 -9.55
CA GLN A 160 -28.99 32.46 -8.27
C GLN A 160 -28.05 31.27 -7.96
N THR A 161 -27.33 30.74 -8.96
CA THR A 161 -26.32 29.69 -8.76
C THR A 161 -25.06 30.21 -8.07
N GLU A 162 -24.68 31.49 -8.25
CA GLU A 162 -23.63 32.15 -7.43
C GLU A 162 -24.01 32.10 -5.94
N SER A 163 -25.28 32.32 -5.61
CA SER A 163 -25.75 32.27 -4.22
C SER A 163 -25.72 30.87 -3.59
N ARG A 164 -25.60 29.81 -4.40
CA ARG A 164 -25.51 28.41 -3.93
C ARG A 164 -24.08 27.90 -3.79
N GLN A 165 -23.08 28.75 -4.04
CA GLN A 165 -21.67 28.37 -3.99
C GLN A 165 -21.28 27.72 -2.65
N TYR A 166 -21.76 28.30 -1.54
CA TYR A 166 -21.55 27.75 -0.20
C TYR A 166 -22.17 26.35 -0.01
N GLU A 167 -23.33 26.08 -0.60
CA GLU A 167 -23.97 24.75 -0.54
C GLU A 167 -23.15 23.72 -1.33
N MET A 168 -22.62 24.12 -2.48
CA MET A 168 -21.82 23.26 -3.34
C MET A 168 -20.45 22.97 -2.70
N GLU A 169 -19.83 23.94 -2.02
CA GLU A 169 -18.62 23.70 -1.22
C GLU A 169 -18.86 22.69 -0.09
N LYS A 170 -20.03 22.75 0.58
CA LYS A 170 -20.42 21.73 1.55
C LYS A 170 -20.64 20.35 0.93
N GLN A 171 -21.13 20.28 -0.31
CA GLN A 171 -21.25 19.01 -1.01
C GLN A 171 -19.87 18.42 -1.28
N ILE A 172 -18.89 19.25 -1.69
CA ILE A 172 -17.50 18.83 -1.88
C ILE A 172 -16.90 18.28 -0.59
N ASP A 173 -17.12 18.94 0.55
CA ASP A 173 -16.61 18.46 1.84
C ASP A 173 -17.13 17.06 2.21
N ARG A 174 -18.36 16.73 1.79
CA ARG A 174 -18.93 15.38 1.97
C ARG A 174 -18.28 14.33 1.09
N LEU A 175 -17.67 14.73 -0.03
CA LEU A 175 -16.97 13.81 -0.94
C LEU A 175 -15.55 13.48 -0.46
N ARG A 176 -15.06 14.10 0.62
CA ARG A 176 -13.71 13.86 1.14
C ARG A 176 -13.43 12.38 1.41
N SER A 177 -14.40 11.62 1.91
CA SER A 177 -14.26 10.18 2.15
C SER A 177 -14.06 9.40 0.84
N GLU A 178 -14.66 9.83 -0.26
CA GLU A 178 -14.45 9.20 -1.57
C GLU A 178 -13.04 9.47 -2.10
N PHE A 179 -12.50 10.66 -1.86
CA PHE A 179 -11.12 10.99 -2.22
C PHE A 179 -10.11 10.22 -1.35
N ASP A 180 -10.38 10.07 -0.06
CA ASP A 180 -9.54 9.26 0.83
C ASP A 180 -9.56 7.77 0.45
N ALA A 181 -10.72 7.25 0.03
CA ALA A 181 -10.83 5.89 -0.49
C ALA A 181 -9.98 5.69 -1.76
N VAL A 182 -10.10 6.59 -2.75
CA VAL A 182 -9.29 6.55 -3.98
C VAL A 182 -7.80 6.68 -3.66
N ALA A 183 -7.43 7.59 -2.76
CA ALA A 183 -6.05 7.77 -2.36
C ALA A 183 -5.48 6.52 -1.66
N THR A 184 -6.27 5.87 -0.80
CA THR A 184 -5.89 4.65 -0.10
C THR A 184 -5.70 3.48 -1.07
N GLU A 185 -6.65 3.27 -1.99
CA GLU A 185 -6.54 2.25 -3.05
C GLU A 185 -5.32 2.49 -3.96
N SER A 186 -5.08 3.75 -4.31
CA SER A 186 -3.92 4.16 -5.12
C SER A 186 -2.60 3.92 -4.37
N CYS A 187 -2.55 4.23 -3.07
CA CYS A 187 -1.40 3.95 -2.22
C CYS A 187 -1.11 2.45 -2.18
N GLU A 188 -2.12 1.63 -1.87
CA GLU A 188 -1.96 0.19 -1.81
C GLU A 188 -1.48 -0.40 -3.13
N THR A 189 -2.12 -0.04 -4.24
CA THR A 189 -1.78 -0.56 -5.57
C THR A 189 -0.36 -0.17 -5.96
N THR A 190 0.02 1.10 -5.75
CA THR A 190 1.34 1.60 -6.12
C THR A 190 2.42 1.02 -5.22
N ILE A 191 2.19 0.92 -3.91
CA ILE A 191 3.12 0.31 -2.96
C ILE A 191 3.29 -1.19 -3.27
N ARG A 192 2.20 -1.94 -3.48
CA ARG A 192 2.27 -3.35 -3.89
C ARG A 192 3.10 -3.52 -5.16
N THR A 193 2.87 -2.68 -6.17
CA THR A 193 3.63 -2.70 -7.43
C THR A 193 5.11 -2.39 -7.20
N ARG A 194 5.41 -1.38 -6.37
CA ARG A 194 6.79 -0.93 -6.10
C ARG A 194 7.57 -1.90 -5.22
N LEU A 195 6.92 -2.49 -4.21
CA LEU A 195 7.52 -3.52 -3.37
C LEU A 195 7.66 -4.85 -4.15
N GLY A 196 6.73 -5.14 -5.07
CA GLY A 196 6.68 -6.37 -5.88
C GLY A 196 6.69 -7.65 -5.03
N CYS A 197 7.12 -8.78 -5.60
CA CYS A 197 7.58 -9.93 -4.80
C CYS A 197 8.95 -9.69 -4.16
N GLN A 198 9.62 -8.53 -4.30
CA GLN A 198 11.02 -8.38 -3.91
C GLN A 198 11.27 -8.34 -2.39
N ILE A 199 10.51 -9.10 -1.59
CA ILE A 199 10.79 -9.37 -0.17
C ILE A 199 12.26 -9.73 -0.06
N CYS A 200 13.00 -8.77 0.49
CA CYS A 200 14.39 -8.87 0.84
C CYS A 200 14.43 -9.50 2.23
N CYS A 201 15.05 -10.67 2.37
CA CYS A 201 15.32 -11.21 3.69
C CYS A 201 16.15 -10.19 4.47
N PRO A 202 15.67 -9.66 5.59
CA PRO A 202 16.40 -8.63 6.33
C PRO A 202 17.74 -9.14 6.88
N ASN A 203 17.88 -10.46 7.05
CA ASN A 203 19.12 -11.08 7.51
C ASN A 203 20.16 -11.28 6.40
N CYS A 204 19.79 -11.41 5.13
CA CYS A 204 20.75 -11.73 4.06
C CYS A 204 20.61 -10.96 2.75
N GLY A 205 19.65 -10.02 2.67
CA GLY A 205 19.43 -9.28 1.43
C GLY A 205 18.63 -10.04 0.36
N ALA A 206 18.30 -11.32 0.61
CA ALA A 206 17.77 -12.19 -0.43
C ALA A 206 16.38 -11.80 -0.91
N LYS A 207 16.23 -11.44 -2.18
CA LYS A 207 14.96 -11.11 -2.81
C LYS A 207 14.26 -12.38 -3.30
N CYS A 208 12.95 -12.34 -3.46
CA CYS A 208 12.23 -13.38 -4.19
C CYS A 208 12.65 -13.41 -5.67
N ASP A 209 12.89 -14.61 -6.22
CA ASP A 209 13.26 -14.78 -7.63
C ASP A 209 12.09 -14.53 -8.60
N ASN A 210 10.84 -14.43 -8.11
CA ASN A 210 9.66 -14.37 -8.97
C ASN A 210 8.76 -13.17 -8.64
N PRO A 211 8.81 -12.06 -9.41
CA PRO A 211 8.14 -10.80 -9.09
C PRO A 211 6.60 -10.82 -9.19
N GLU A 212 5.99 -11.89 -9.68
CA GLU A 212 4.54 -11.96 -9.90
C GLU A 212 3.75 -12.08 -8.58
N LEU A 213 2.77 -11.18 -8.42
CA LEU A 213 1.98 -10.89 -7.20
C LEU A 213 1.10 -12.04 -6.66
N ILE A 214 1.01 -13.16 -7.37
CA ILE A 214 0.02 -14.22 -7.11
C ILE A 214 0.71 -15.58 -7.02
N HIS A 215 1.57 -15.78 -6.03
CA HIS A 215 2.06 -17.11 -5.71
C HIS A 215 2.08 -17.38 -4.21
N GLU A 216 1.42 -18.45 -3.80
CA GLU A 216 1.42 -18.98 -2.42
C GLU A 216 2.81 -19.45 -1.94
N ASN A 217 3.82 -19.45 -2.81
CA ASN A 217 5.17 -19.96 -2.57
C ASN A 217 6.25 -18.90 -2.85
N HIS A 218 6.13 -17.71 -2.27
CA HIS A 218 7.22 -16.72 -2.32
C HIS A 218 8.43 -17.21 -1.51
N ARG A 219 9.55 -17.54 -2.17
CA ARG A 219 10.75 -18.14 -1.53
C ARG A 219 11.40 -17.29 -0.44
N SER A 220 11.25 -15.97 -0.52
CA SER A 220 11.64 -15.04 0.55
C SER A 220 10.96 -15.32 1.88
N THR A 221 9.75 -15.91 1.85
CA THR A 221 9.12 -16.38 3.07
C THR A 221 9.94 -17.52 3.69
N GLU A 222 10.63 -18.38 2.92
CA GLU A 222 11.54 -19.42 3.44
C GLU A 222 12.84 -18.85 4.05
N HIS A 223 13.11 -17.56 3.81
CA HIS A 223 14.23 -16.82 4.42
C HIS A 223 13.83 -16.03 5.68
N ILE A 224 12.56 -16.10 6.10
CA ILE A 224 12.12 -15.77 7.46
C ILE A 224 12.74 -16.84 8.35
N ALA A 225 13.45 -16.45 9.42
CA ALA A 225 14.21 -17.36 10.29
C ALA A 225 13.48 -18.70 10.44
N MET A 226 14.09 -19.79 9.93
CA MET A 226 13.33 -20.99 9.52
C MET A 226 12.48 -21.63 10.63
N ALA A 227 12.71 -21.29 11.90
CA ALA A 227 11.94 -21.83 13.02
C ALA A 227 10.49 -21.39 12.99
N PHE A 228 10.21 -20.25 12.38
CA PHE A 228 8.85 -19.80 12.17
C PHE A 228 8.13 -20.55 11.04
N LYS A 229 8.86 -21.42 10.34
CA LYS A 229 8.41 -22.26 9.22
C LYS A 229 8.77 -23.74 9.31
N GLY A 230 9.35 -24.18 10.43
CA GLY A 230 10.03 -25.48 10.61
C GLY A 230 9.21 -26.75 10.35
N VAL A 231 7.95 -26.65 9.92
CA VAL A 231 7.05 -27.79 9.70
C VAL A 231 7.05 -28.28 8.26
N LYS A 232 7.29 -27.41 7.26
CA LYS A 232 7.07 -27.81 5.86
C LYS A 232 8.28 -28.53 5.22
N HIS A 233 9.50 -28.24 5.69
CA HIS A 233 10.73 -28.67 4.99
C HIS A 233 11.26 -30.05 5.41
N HIS A 234 10.95 -30.54 6.61
CA HIS A 234 11.69 -31.68 7.15
C HIS A 234 10.85 -32.79 7.81
N ASN A 235 9.51 -32.70 7.90
CA ASN A 235 8.65 -33.66 8.64
C ASN A 235 9.09 -33.93 10.10
N ILE A 236 10.07 -33.19 10.60
CA ILE A 236 10.47 -33.16 12.00
C ILE A 236 9.53 -32.17 12.66
N HIS A 237 8.73 -32.67 13.60
CA HIS A 237 7.75 -31.87 14.36
C HIS A 237 8.44 -30.91 15.35
N THR A 238 9.59 -30.32 14.97
CA THR A 238 10.50 -29.59 15.85
C THR A 238 10.89 -28.23 15.24
N PRO A 239 10.88 -27.12 16.02
CA PRO A 239 11.27 -25.80 15.52
C PRO A 239 12.80 -25.69 15.31
N THR A 240 13.25 -25.11 14.19
CA THR A 240 14.68 -24.92 13.86
C THR A 240 15.00 -23.48 13.45
N LEU A 241 15.64 -22.67 14.30
CA LEU A 241 15.95 -21.26 14.01
C LEU A 241 17.23 -21.17 13.14
N GLU A 242 17.07 -21.18 11.81
CA GLU A 242 18.20 -21.05 10.85
C GLU A 242 18.29 -19.64 10.25
N LEU A 243 19.52 -19.17 10.01
CA LEU A 243 19.87 -17.96 9.28
C LEU A 243 20.41 -18.30 7.89
N CYS A 244 20.15 -17.45 6.90
CA CYS A 244 20.50 -17.76 5.51
C CYS A 244 22.02 -17.84 5.24
N TYR A 245 22.85 -17.15 6.04
CA TYR A 245 24.31 -17.25 5.94
C TYR A 245 24.87 -18.48 6.67
N GLN A 246 24.08 -19.14 7.53
CA GLN A 246 24.48 -20.41 8.10
C GLN A 246 24.49 -21.46 7.00
N GLN A 247 25.45 -22.40 7.09
CA GLN A 247 25.65 -23.45 6.11
C GLN A 247 25.93 -22.96 4.67
N LEU A 248 26.34 -21.70 4.48
CA LEU A 248 26.71 -21.19 3.14
C LEU A 248 27.72 -22.11 2.44
N GLN A 249 28.65 -22.69 3.21
CA GLN A 249 29.72 -23.57 2.74
C GLN A 249 29.38 -25.06 2.76
N THR A 250 28.22 -25.48 3.28
CA THR A 250 27.93 -26.91 3.54
C THR A 250 26.52 -27.37 3.16
N GLY A 251 25.51 -26.51 3.30
CA GLY A 251 24.10 -26.84 3.07
C GLY A 251 23.76 -26.97 1.59
N ALA A 252 22.60 -27.58 1.29
CA ALA A 252 22.05 -27.58 -0.06
C ALA A 252 20.94 -26.53 -0.20
N PHE A 253 20.80 -25.94 -1.39
CA PHE A 253 19.67 -25.11 -1.76
C PHE A 253 18.90 -25.80 -2.89
N ILE A 254 17.58 -25.92 -2.78
CA ILE A 254 16.76 -26.63 -3.77
C ILE A 254 15.74 -25.65 -4.36
N VAL A 255 15.69 -25.59 -5.69
CA VAL A 255 14.86 -24.68 -6.47
C VAL A 255 14.12 -25.52 -7.52
N GLY A 256 12.86 -25.84 -7.24
CA GLY A 256 12.11 -26.78 -8.09
C GLY A 256 12.83 -28.13 -8.13
N ASN A 257 13.31 -28.51 -9.31
CA ASN A 257 14.06 -29.75 -9.53
C ASN A 257 15.59 -29.58 -9.43
N GLU A 258 16.08 -28.36 -9.21
CA GLU A 258 17.50 -28.05 -9.20
C GLU A 258 18.06 -28.05 -7.78
N LYS A 259 19.27 -28.60 -7.60
CA LYS A 259 19.97 -28.64 -6.30
C LYS A 259 21.34 -27.98 -6.43
N PHE A 260 21.58 -27.00 -5.57
CA PHE A 260 22.84 -26.27 -5.44
C PHE A 260 23.54 -26.70 -4.15
N THR A 261 24.77 -27.20 -4.23
CA THR A 261 25.55 -27.60 -3.05
C THR A 261 27.03 -27.28 -3.30
N PRO A 262 27.70 -26.53 -2.41
CA PRO A 262 27.15 -25.91 -1.19
C PRO A 262 26.16 -24.78 -1.51
N ARG A 263 25.40 -24.30 -0.52
CA ARG A 263 24.35 -23.27 -0.67
C ARG A 263 24.90 -22.01 -1.34
N ARG A 264 26.18 -21.70 -1.11
CA ARG A 264 26.94 -20.66 -1.82
C ARG A 264 26.75 -20.69 -3.34
N LYS A 265 26.78 -21.88 -3.95
CA LYS A 265 26.66 -22.05 -5.41
C LYS A 265 25.37 -21.46 -5.97
N TYR A 266 24.27 -21.57 -5.21
CA TYR A 266 23.02 -20.92 -5.60
C TYR A 266 23.18 -19.40 -5.69
N TYR A 267 23.82 -18.80 -4.70
CA TYR A 267 24.04 -17.36 -4.67
C TYR A 267 25.05 -16.93 -5.74
N GLU A 268 26.08 -17.70 -6.02
CA GLU A 268 27.00 -17.45 -7.14
C GLU A 268 26.28 -17.48 -8.49
N ASP A 269 25.48 -18.51 -8.74
CA ASP A 269 24.84 -18.77 -10.02
C ASP A 269 23.62 -17.87 -10.28
N ARG A 270 22.86 -17.52 -9.24
CA ARG A 270 21.53 -16.88 -9.40
C ARG A 270 21.34 -15.57 -8.67
N ALA A 271 22.19 -15.26 -7.68
CA ALA A 271 21.98 -14.12 -6.81
C ALA A 271 23.30 -13.50 -6.35
N SER A 272 24.22 -13.30 -7.30
CA SER A 272 25.61 -12.90 -7.01
C SER A 272 25.69 -11.55 -6.30
N GLY A 273 24.72 -10.67 -6.53
CA GLY A 273 24.58 -9.39 -5.82
C GLY A 273 24.36 -9.53 -4.31
N TRP A 274 23.92 -10.68 -3.80
CA TRP A 274 23.72 -10.92 -2.36
C TRP A 274 24.90 -11.61 -1.71
N LEU A 275 25.76 -12.26 -2.51
CA LEU A 275 26.84 -13.09 -2.00
C LEU A 275 27.84 -12.29 -1.17
N ALA A 276 28.13 -11.03 -1.55
CA ALA A 276 29.07 -10.19 -0.82
C ALA A 276 28.61 -9.88 0.62
N ASP A 277 27.32 -9.57 0.83
CA ASP A 277 26.75 -9.33 2.17
C ASP A 277 26.67 -10.63 2.97
N LEU A 278 26.27 -11.73 2.32
CA LEU A 278 26.25 -13.06 2.91
C LEU A 278 27.64 -13.52 3.37
N ASP A 279 28.68 -13.24 2.58
CA ASP A 279 30.06 -13.56 2.92
C ASP A 279 30.57 -12.75 4.10
N LEU A 280 30.30 -11.45 4.09
CA LEU A 280 30.65 -10.59 5.21
C LEU A 280 29.98 -11.08 6.51
N LYS A 281 28.70 -11.47 6.44
CA LYS A 281 27.95 -12.02 7.58
C LYS A 281 28.41 -13.41 7.98
N PHE A 282 28.80 -14.26 7.04
CA PHE A 282 29.37 -15.57 7.32
C PHE A 282 30.74 -15.45 8.01
N GLN A 283 31.59 -14.53 7.56
CA GLN A 283 32.92 -14.27 8.15
C GLN A 283 32.85 -13.63 9.53
N ASN A 284 31.94 -12.67 9.71
CA ASN A 284 31.80 -11.92 10.97
C ASN A 284 30.82 -12.59 11.96
N GLY A 285 29.99 -13.50 11.48
CA GLY A 285 29.04 -14.24 12.29
C GLY A 285 29.77 -15.27 13.15
N ALA A 286 29.31 -15.46 14.37
CA ALA A 286 29.72 -16.64 15.13
C ALA A 286 29.34 -17.90 14.33
N LEU A 287 30.20 -18.93 14.34
CA LEU A 287 29.90 -20.28 13.85
C LEU A 287 28.72 -20.83 14.66
N ARG A 288 27.51 -20.44 14.27
CA ARG A 288 26.25 -20.87 14.90
C ARG A 288 25.65 -21.88 13.97
N SER A 289 25.49 -23.12 14.43
CA SER A 289 24.67 -24.12 13.74
C SER A 289 23.18 -23.82 14.00
N GLU A 290 22.29 -24.58 13.39
CA GLU A 290 20.84 -24.61 13.70
C GLU A 290 20.56 -24.79 15.20
N SER A 291 21.54 -25.32 15.96
CA SER A 291 21.49 -25.53 17.40
C SER A 291 21.82 -24.27 18.23
N TYR A 292 22.26 -23.16 17.63
CA TYR A 292 22.59 -21.93 18.38
C TYR A 292 22.13 -20.60 17.74
N PRO A 293 20.82 -20.37 17.52
CA PRO A 293 20.27 -19.14 16.94
C PRO A 293 20.58 -17.84 17.70
N PRO A 294 20.49 -16.65 17.07
CA PRO A 294 20.71 -15.36 17.74
C PRO A 294 19.77 -15.04 18.90
N PRO A 295 20.23 -14.30 19.93
CA PRO A 295 19.42 -13.99 21.11
C PRO A 295 18.05 -13.34 20.81
N GLU A 296 18.00 -12.44 19.83
CA GLU A 296 16.77 -11.76 19.39
C GLU A 296 15.74 -12.72 18.80
N GLN A 297 16.20 -13.70 18.03
CA GLN A 297 15.32 -14.73 17.47
C GLN A 297 14.82 -15.69 18.55
N ARG A 298 15.64 -16.01 19.55
CA ARG A 298 15.22 -16.79 20.72
C ARG A 298 14.17 -16.07 21.54
N ARG A 299 14.35 -14.76 21.79
CA ARG A 299 13.35 -13.94 22.47
C ARG A 299 12.04 -13.89 21.68
N ALA A 300 12.13 -13.65 20.37
CA ALA A 300 10.96 -13.60 19.49
C ALA A 300 10.21 -14.95 19.46
N TRP A 301 10.94 -16.07 19.33
CA TRP A 301 10.38 -17.42 19.45
C TRP A 301 9.63 -17.61 20.77
N MET A 302 10.26 -17.29 21.90
CA MET A 302 9.62 -17.42 23.22
C MET A 302 8.32 -16.61 23.32
N ALA A 303 8.26 -15.43 22.70
CA ALA A 303 7.07 -14.60 22.71
C ALA A 303 5.88 -15.20 21.94
N VAL A 304 6.11 -16.00 20.89
CA VAL A 304 5.04 -16.48 20.01
C VAL A 304 4.92 -18.01 19.90
N ARG A 305 5.82 -18.78 20.53
CA ARG A 305 5.91 -20.23 20.38
C ARG A 305 4.58 -20.96 20.55
N ASN A 306 3.77 -20.62 21.56
CA ASN A 306 2.51 -21.31 21.81
C ASN A 306 1.53 -21.15 20.64
N VAL A 307 1.49 -19.96 20.04
CA VAL A 307 0.65 -19.63 18.89
C VAL A 307 1.10 -20.44 17.68
N LEU A 308 2.40 -20.42 17.40
CA LEU A 308 2.95 -21.09 16.22
C LEU A 308 2.94 -22.61 16.34
N VAL A 309 3.19 -23.15 17.54
CA VAL A 309 3.09 -24.58 17.86
C VAL A 309 1.67 -25.07 17.61
N ALA A 310 0.66 -24.33 18.07
CA ALA A 310 -0.74 -24.67 17.81
C ALA A 310 -1.09 -24.52 16.31
N HIS A 311 -0.72 -23.39 15.70
CA HIS A 311 -1.04 -23.07 14.30
C HIS A 311 -0.47 -24.11 13.33
N TYR A 312 0.80 -24.50 13.52
CA TYR A 312 1.49 -25.45 12.64
C TYR A 312 1.53 -26.89 13.17
N LYS A 313 0.90 -27.19 14.30
CA LYS A 313 0.89 -28.53 14.93
C LYS A 313 2.31 -29.09 15.19
N MET A 314 3.16 -28.26 15.81
CA MET A 314 4.52 -28.64 16.18
C MET A 314 4.58 -29.30 17.57
N THR A 315 5.70 -29.95 17.87
CA THR A 315 6.08 -30.30 19.25
C THR A 315 7.11 -29.28 19.72
N ASP A 316 6.83 -28.65 20.87
CA ASP A 316 7.76 -27.71 21.48
C ASP A 316 8.83 -28.46 22.29
N HIS A 317 10.06 -28.52 21.78
CA HIS A 317 11.21 -29.10 22.48
C HIS A 317 12.06 -28.04 23.20
N THR A 318 11.60 -26.79 23.28
CA THR A 318 12.37 -25.70 23.92
C THR A 318 12.67 -25.96 25.40
N SER A 319 11.92 -26.86 26.05
CA SER A 319 12.16 -27.30 27.43
C SER A 319 13.49 -28.04 27.64
N TYR A 320 14.12 -28.56 26.58
CA TYR A 320 15.39 -29.29 26.66
C TYR A 320 16.61 -28.36 26.68
N ASP A 321 16.45 -27.07 26.31
CA ASP A 321 17.52 -26.07 26.22
C ASP A 321 17.21 -24.82 27.07
N ASN A 322 16.85 -25.00 28.35
CA ASN A 322 16.49 -23.91 29.26
C ASN A 322 17.60 -22.85 29.42
N ASP A 323 18.87 -23.22 29.22
CA ASP A 323 20.01 -22.30 29.27
C ASP A 323 20.07 -21.37 28.05
N MET A 324 19.41 -21.76 26.96
CA MET A 324 19.46 -21.04 25.70
C MET A 324 18.32 -20.03 25.55
N TYR A 325 17.14 -20.38 26.04
CA TYR A 325 15.91 -19.61 25.85
C TYR A 325 15.53 -18.85 27.12
N PRO A 326 15.32 -17.52 27.02
CA PRO A 326 15.04 -16.71 28.20
C PRO A 326 13.68 -17.06 28.80
N SER A 327 13.70 -17.63 30.01
CA SER A 327 12.50 -18.01 30.78
C SER A 327 11.63 -16.81 31.21
N SER A 328 12.18 -15.60 31.16
CA SER A 328 11.49 -14.35 31.50
C SER A 328 10.52 -13.85 30.44
N ILE A 329 10.56 -14.39 29.22
CA ILE A 329 9.65 -13.98 28.14
C ILE A 329 8.35 -14.77 28.23
N LEU A 330 7.25 -14.05 28.52
CA LEU A 330 5.91 -14.61 28.49
C LEU A 330 5.46 -14.82 27.04
N SER A 331 5.01 -16.03 26.74
CA SER A 331 4.47 -16.38 25.43
C SER A 331 3.00 -15.99 25.32
N LEU A 332 2.58 -15.56 24.14
CA LEU A 332 1.17 -15.35 23.81
C LEU A 332 0.36 -16.66 23.97
N PRO A 333 -0.95 -16.59 24.25
CA PRO A 333 -1.79 -17.79 24.33
C PRO A 333 -1.98 -18.41 22.94
N SER A 334 -2.14 -19.73 22.85
CA SER A 334 -2.21 -20.48 21.59
C SER A 334 -3.29 -20.01 20.59
N GLY A 335 -4.39 -19.45 21.08
CA GLY A 335 -5.49 -18.91 20.24
C GLY A 335 -5.32 -17.45 19.81
N TYR A 336 -4.17 -16.82 20.07
CA TYR A 336 -3.95 -15.42 19.73
C TYR A 336 -3.94 -15.20 18.21
N THR A 337 -4.56 -14.10 17.77
CA THR A 337 -4.57 -13.66 16.37
C THR A 337 -4.03 -12.24 16.29
N PRO A 338 -3.04 -11.94 15.41
CA PRO A 338 -2.50 -10.60 15.30
C PRO A 338 -3.51 -9.60 14.74
N LYS A 339 -3.40 -8.33 15.14
CA LYS A 339 -4.29 -7.26 14.69
C LYS A 339 -3.70 -6.50 13.50
N TRP A 340 -4.19 -6.78 12.30
CA TRP A 340 -3.87 -5.99 11.11
C TRP A 340 -4.52 -4.60 11.17
N LYS A 341 -3.80 -3.58 10.70
CA LYS A 341 -4.32 -2.23 10.55
C LYS A 341 -5.09 -2.06 9.24
#